data_AF-A0A9E1L7M0-F1
#
_entry.id   AF-A0A9E1L7M0-F1
#
_cell.length_a   1.000
_cell.length_b   1.000
_cell.length_c   1.000
_cell.angle_alpha   90.00
_cell.angle_beta   90.00
_cell.angle_gamma   90.00
#
_symmetry.space_group_name_H-M   'P 1'
#
loop_
_entity.id
_entity.type
_entity.pdbx_description
1 polymer ?
#
loop_
_entity_poly.entity_id
_entity_poly.type
_entity_poly.pdbx_seq_one_letter_code
_entity_poly.pdbx_strand_id
1 'polypeptide(L)'
;MVIFRLPRQIPLLTPPSSCPSCGHQLKFFRENLPILGWLFLRGKCKYCKAKISCEYPIVEFITATIFLLLYVLCYWIPTTTPFLGEIFGQWWHVNGIYRTLPAFIALAAMFSGLLAMTVIDARTYTIPIQIPVAMTLVALVASVIQPLIQLRFTPHQTWMMPLADWTWSGASIGGFAGVLLSTFLLRIGVFTYSFSDYEKYIKDDEPLAEYPHARREMLRELLFLLPTIVGFVVGWMLGYETGTPPLLVQSVCSCLLGYLIAGGLVWAVRIFGSLAFGKEAMGLGDVHLLAAVGAVIGWFDPILIFFIAPFSGLIWAGVSAILAKMGKKRREIPYGPHLAIATVIVVLAMPAVQWGWNIMMPGVLMPRAGFVEYKKLQTILLVDDLTYESIPYSMYISPPAVGNGIEEQDVFLT
;
A
#
# COMPACT_ATOMS: atom_id res chain seq x y z
N MET A 1 -4.29 17.59 11.10
CA MET A 1 -3.05 18.40 11.05
C MET A 1 -2.21 18.18 9.79
N VAL A 2 -1.90 16.93 9.41
CA VAL A 2 -1.01 16.63 8.26
C VAL A 2 -1.53 17.20 6.93
N ILE A 3 -2.81 16.95 6.61
CA ILE A 3 -3.46 17.41 5.36
C ILE A 3 -3.36 18.92 5.15
N PHE A 4 -3.41 19.70 6.23
CA PHE A 4 -3.34 21.16 6.13
C PHE A 4 -1.90 21.68 6.07
N ARG A 5 -1.00 21.10 6.87
CA ARG A 5 0.37 21.58 7.06
C ARG A 5 1.31 21.18 5.93
N LEU A 6 1.20 19.94 5.49
CA LEU A 6 2.18 19.32 4.63
C LEU A 6 2.21 19.94 3.21
N PRO A 7 1.06 20.24 2.57
CA PRO A 7 1.06 20.99 1.31
C PRO A 7 1.55 22.43 1.42
N ARG A 8 1.57 22.99 2.64
CA ARG A 8 2.06 24.35 2.93
C ARG A 8 3.50 24.36 3.44
N GLN A 9 4.18 23.21 3.45
CA GLN A 9 5.53 23.04 3.98
C GLN A 9 5.69 23.53 5.42
N ILE A 10 4.61 23.49 6.21
CA ILE A 10 4.64 23.84 7.64
C ILE A 10 5.13 22.60 8.41
N PRO A 11 6.11 22.72 9.32
CA PRO A 11 6.59 21.56 10.08
C PRO A 11 5.47 20.92 10.90
N LEU A 12 5.50 19.59 11.05
CA LEU A 12 4.41 18.84 11.67
C LEU A 12 4.38 18.95 13.20
N LEU A 13 5.56 18.97 13.85
CA LEU A 13 5.68 18.99 15.31
C LEU A 13 5.62 20.40 15.90
N THR A 14 6.23 21.38 15.24
CA THR A 14 6.39 22.75 15.75
C THR A 14 6.05 23.77 14.66
N PRO A 15 5.29 24.84 14.95
CA PRO A 15 4.61 25.22 16.21
C PRO A 15 3.34 24.38 16.49
N PRO A 16 2.72 24.46 17.68
CA PRO A 16 1.41 23.84 17.95
C PRO A 16 0.29 24.37 17.04
N SER A 17 -0.87 23.68 17.01
CA SER A 17 -2.04 24.12 16.25
C SER A 17 -2.47 25.53 16.65
N SER A 18 -2.66 26.42 15.68
CA SER A 18 -3.09 27.80 15.90
C SER A 18 -4.28 28.16 15.02
N CYS A 19 -5.07 29.13 15.47
CA CYS A 19 -6.17 29.66 14.67
C CYS A 19 -5.63 30.45 13.46
N PRO A 20 -6.07 30.17 12.23
CA PRO A 20 -5.55 30.84 11.03
C PRO A 20 -5.92 32.33 10.96
N SER A 21 -6.95 32.79 11.66
CA SER A 21 -7.36 34.21 11.63
C SER A 21 -6.68 35.07 12.70
N CYS A 22 -6.44 34.55 13.91
CA CYS A 22 -5.91 35.36 15.01
C CYS A 22 -4.57 34.86 15.56
N GLY A 23 -4.02 33.75 15.04
CA GLY A 23 -2.77 33.17 15.53
C GLY A 23 -2.85 32.56 16.93
N HIS A 24 -4.03 32.55 17.58
CA HIS A 24 -4.18 31.98 18.91
C HIS A 24 -3.79 30.50 18.93
N GLN A 25 -2.87 30.13 19.81
CA GLN A 25 -2.42 28.75 20.01
C GLN A 25 -3.48 27.95 20.78
N LEU A 26 -4.02 26.91 20.16
CA LEU A 26 -5.09 26.10 20.71
C LEU A 26 -4.58 25.30 21.91
N LYS A 27 -5.29 25.40 23.05
CA LYS A 27 -4.96 24.61 24.25
C LYS A 27 -5.31 23.14 24.05
N PHE A 28 -4.44 22.24 24.51
CA PHE A 28 -4.62 20.79 24.38
C PHE A 28 -5.96 20.31 24.99
N PHE A 29 -6.21 20.66 26.24
CA PHE A 29 -7.45 20.34 26.93
C PHE A 29 -8.58 21.24 26.41
N ARG A 30 -9.46 20.67 25.57
CA ARG A 30 -10.71 21.24 24.97
C ARG A 30 -10.62 21.93 23.59
N GLU A 31 -9.47 22.41 23.13
CA GLU A 31 -9.40 23.15 21.85
C GLU A 31 -8.65 22.39 20.75
N ASN A 32 -7.73 21.50 21.12
CA ASN A 32 -6.96 20.65 20.20
C ASN A 32 -7.30 19.15 20.34
N LEU A 33 -8.35 18.81 21.11
CA LEU A 33 -8.94 17.47 21.10
C LEU A 33 -9.69 17.32 19.77
N PRO A 34 -9.67 16.17 19.06
CA PRO A 34 -10.22 16.01 17.70
C PRO A 34 -11.67 16.49 17.48
N ILE A 35 -12.59 15.58 17.13
CA ILE A 35 -14.01 15.91 16.90
C ILE A 35 -14.61 16.64 18.11
N LEU A 36 -14.17 16.25 19.32
CA LEU A 36 -14.63 16.80 20.58
C LEU A 36 -14.27 18.28 20.76
N GLY A 37 -13.08 18.72 20.36
CA GLY A 37 -12.68 20.12 20.52
C GLY A 37 -13.50 21.04 19.61
N TRP A 38 -13.73 20.62 18.35
CA TRP A 38 -14.59 21.35 17.43
C TRP A 38 -16.04 21.44 17.93
N LEU A 39 -16.56 20.34 18.51
CA LEU A 39 -17.91 20.29 19.08
C LEU A 39 -18.06 21.22 20.29
N PHE A 40 -17.10 21.24 21.21
CA PHE A 40 -17.11 22.14 22.37
C PHE A 40 -17.00 23.61 21.97
N LEU A 41 -16.26 23.91 20.90
CA LEU A 41 -16.11 25.26 20.35
C LEU A 41 -17.28 25.67 19.43
N ARG A 42 -18.23 24.77 19.15
CA ARG A 42 -19.35 24.95 18.20
C ARG A 42 -18.87 25.48 16.84
N GLY A 43 -17.72 24.97 16.37
CA GLY A 43 -17.11 25.34 15.10
C GLY A 43 -16.60 26.78 15.00
N LYS A 44 -16.36 27.48 16.13
CA LYS A 44 -15.82 28.84 16.14
C LYS A 44 -14.61 28.96 17.07
N CYS A 45 -13.61 29.73 16.67
CA CYS A 45 -12.49 30.03 17.56
C CYS A 45 -12.98 30.70 18.85
N LYS A 46 -12.44 30.31 20.00
CA LYS A 46 -12.80 30.88 21.30
C LYS A 46 -12.55 32.39 21.38
N TYR A 47 -11.44 32.86 20.81
CA TYR A 47 -10.94 34.23 20.91
C TYR A 47 -11.53 35.14 19.82
N CYS A 48 -11.30 34.82 18.55
CA CYS A 48 -11.72 35.69 17.43
C CYS A 48 -13.10 35.35 16.84
N LYS A 49 -13.75 34.27 17.32
CA LYS A 49 -15.04 33.76 16.81
C LYS A 49 -15.06 33.41 15.31
N ALA A 50 -13.91 33.42 14.64
CA ALA A 50 -13.78 32.98 13.26
C ALA A 50 -14.26 31.53 13.10
N LYS A 51 -14.95 31.24 12.00
CA LYS A 51 -15.48 29.90 11.70
C LYS A 51 -14.33 28.94 11.37
N ILE A 52 -14.35 27.77 11.98
CA ILE A 52 -13.42 26.67 11.69
C ILE A 52 -14.12 25.72 10.72
N SER A 53 -13.45 25.33 9.62
CA SER A 53 -14.06 24.45 8.61
C SER A 53 -14.46 23.09 9.19
N CYS A 54 -15.61 22.57 8.76
CA CYS A 54 -16.10 21.24 9.15
C CYS A 54 -15.26 20.09 8.56
N GLU A 55 -14.36 20.39 7.64
CA GLU A 55 -13.45 19.41 7.05
C GLU A 55 -12.62 18.68 8.11
N TYR A 56 -12.07 19.40 9.09
CA TYR A 56 -11.22 18.82 10.13
C TYR A 56 -11.95 17.74 10.94
N PRO A 57 -13.11 18.01 11.56
CA PRO A 57 -13.84 16.98 12.29
C PRO A 57 -14.35 15.86 11.38
N ILE A 58 -14.65 16.13 10.10
CA ILE A 58 -15.05 15.08 9.15
C ILE A 58 -13.89 14.11 8.90
N VAL A 59 -12.69 14.60 8.60
CA VAL A 59 -11.52 13.73 8.37
C VAL A 59 -11.16 12.95 9.64
N GLU A 60 -11.23 13.59 10.80
CA GLU A 60 -10.98 12.91 12.08
C GLU A 60 -12.01 11.82 12.36
N PHE A 61 -13.29 12.08 12.07
CA PHE A 61 -14.35 11.07 12.16
C PHE A 61 -14.11 9.91 11.21
N ILE A 62 -13.83 10.18 9.93
CA ILE A 62 -13.52 9.14 8.93
C ILE A 62 -12.32 8.31 9.38
N THR A 63 -11.25 8.94 9.88
CA THR A 63 -10.06 8.22 10.37
C THR A 63 -10.39 7.33 11.56
N ALA A 64 -11.17 7.84 12.53
CA ALA A 64 -11.63 7.05 13.67
C ALA A 64 -12.52 5.87 13.24
N THR A 65 -13.43 6.09 12.29
CA THR A 65 -14.26 5.04 11.71
C THR A 65 -13.42 3.99 10.99
N ILE A 66 -12.42 4.38 10.19
CA ILE A 66 -11.51 3.44 9.52
C ILE A 66 -10.80 2.57 10.56
N PHE A 67 -10.26 3.17 11.63
CA PHE A 67 -9.51 2.41 12.64
C PHE A 67 -10.42 1.45 13.40
N LEU A 68 -11.64 1.89 13.74
CA LEU A 68 -12.65 1.04 14.36
C LEU A 68 -13.05 -0.11 13.43
N LEU A 69 -13.31 0.17 12.15
CA LEU A 69 -13.65 -0.85 11.17
C LEU A 69 -12.52 -1.86 10.98
N LEU A 70 -11.27 -1.40 10.84
CA LEU A 70 -10.11 -2.31 10.75
C LEU A 70 -10.01 -3.20 11.99
N TYR A 71 -10.18 -2.64 13.19
CA TYR A 71 -10.18 -3.41 14.42
C TYR A 71 -11.29 -4.46 14.45
N VAL A 72 -12.52 -4.06 14.10
CA VAL A 72 -13.69 -4.94 14.08
C VAL A 72 -13.51 -6.06 13.04
N LEU A 73 -13.11 -5.72 11.81
CA LEU A 73 -12.90 -6.68 10.73
C LEU A 73 -11.75 -7.66 11.01
N CYS A 74 -10.68 -7.23 11.70
CA CYS A 74 -9.55 -8.11 12.02
C CYS A 74 -9.80 -8.99 13.26
N TYR A 75 -10.41 -8.45 14.33
CA TYR A 75 -10.41 -9.13 15.63
C TYR A 75 -11.79 -9.46 16.20
N TRP A 76 -12.85 -8.78 15.74
CA TRP A 76 -14.17 -8.93 16.36
C TRP A 76 -15.12 -9.80 15.55
N ILE A 77 -15.10 -9.67 14.22
CA ILE A 77 -15.99 -10.42 13.37
C ILE A 77 -15.61 -11.91 13.39
N PRO A 78 -16.55 -12.80 13.78
CA PRO A 78 -16.29 -14.23 13.71
C PRO A 78 -16.09 -14.66 12.26
N THR A 79 -15.14 -15.56 12.07
CA THR A 79 -14.76 -16.09 10.76
C THR A 79 -15.84 -16.98 10.15
N THR A 80 -16.86 -17.35 10.93
CA THR A 80 -18.07 -18.04 10.48
C THR A 80 -19.04 -17.12 9.74
N THR A 81 -18.85 -15.80 9.81
CA THR A 81 -19.70 -14.85 9.09
C THR A 81 -19.31 -14.83 7.61
N PRO A 82 -20.26 -15.11 6.69
CA PRO A 82 -19.97 -15.15 5.27
C PRO A 82 -19.52 -13.77 4.79
N PHE A 83 -18.54 -13.75 3.88
CA PHE A 83 -17.90 -12.55 3.32
C PHE A 83 -17.10 -11.74 4.34
N LEU A 84 -17.74 -11.15 5.37
CA LEU A 84 -17.08 -10.22 6.30
C LEU A 84 -15.96 -10.89 7.12
N GLY A 85 -16.15 -12.15 7.55
CA GLY A 85 -15.15 -12.90 8.29
C GLY A 85 -13.95 -13.37 7.44
N GLU A 86 -14.06 -13.28 6.11
CA GLU A 86 -13.02 -13.72 5.17
C GLU A 86 -12.15 -12.56 4.65
N ILE A 87 -12.56 -11.30 4.85
CA ILE A 87 -11.87 -10.12 4.28
C ILE A 87 -10.38 -10.09 4.61
N PHE A 88 -10.04 -10.21 5.90
CA PHE A 88 -8.65 -10.23 6.37
C PHE A 88 -8.17 -11.65 6.74
N GLY A 89 -9.05 -12.64 6.61
CA GLY A 89 -8.80 -14.00 7.05
C GLY A 89 -8.73 -14.14 8.58
N GLN A 90 -8.44 -15.37 9.00
CA GLN A 90 -8.63 -15.83 10.38
C GLN A 90 -7.39 -15.62 11.25
N TRP A 91 -6.25 -15.32 10.61
CA TRP A 91 -4.94 -15.13 11.24
C TRP A 91 -4.95 -14.09 12.36
N TRP A 92 -5.68 -13.00 12.17
CA TRP A 92 -5.79 -11.90 13.13
C TRP A 92 -6.51 -12.32 14.43
N HIS A 93 -7.67 -12.97 14.29
CA HIS A 93 -8.47 -13.44 15.41
C HIS A 93 -7.73 -14.53 16.21
N VAL A 94 -7.04 -15.44 15.51
CA VAL A 94 -6.33 -16.58 16.10
C VAL A 94 -5.09 -16.16 16.90
N ASN A 95 -4.33 -15.19 16.40
CA ASN A 95 -3.10 -14.75 17.06
C ASN A 95 -3.33 -13.63 18.10
N GLY A 96 -4.41 -12.88 17.97
CA GLY A 96 -4.81 -11.81 18.88
C GLY A 96 -3.97 -10.53 18.74
N ILE A 97 -4.57 -9.39 19.11
CA ILE A 97 -4.05 -8.05 18.82
C ILE A 97 -2.63 -7.79 19.30
N TYR A 98 -2.24 -8.27 20.49
CA TYR A 98 -0.92 -7.97 21.04
C TYR A 98 0.21 -8.58 20.22
N ARG A 99 -0.03 -9.75 19.58
CA ARG A 99 0.98 -10.44 18.78
C ARG A 99 1.01 -9.96 17.33
N THR A 100 -0.12 -9.49 16.81
CA THR A 100 -0.28 -8.98 15.43
C THR A 100 -0.23 -7.45 15.36
N LEU A 101 0.16 -6.78 16.46
CA LEU A 101 0.16 -5.32 16.56
C LEU A 101 1.03 -4.64 15.49
N PRO A 102 2.27 -5.10 15.19
CA PRO A 102 3.07 -4.51 14.13
C PRO A 102 2.35 -4.52 12.77
N ALA A 103 1.80 -5.66 12.36
CA ALA A 103 1.03 -5.77 11.11
C ALA A 103 -0.21 -4.87 11.11
N PHE A 104 -0.92 -4.78 12.25
CA PHE A 104 -2.07 -3.89 12.39
C PHE A 104 -1.69 -2.41 12.24
N ILE A 105 -0.56 -2.00 12.82
CA ILE A 105 -0.05 -0.63 12.70
C ILE A 105 0.30 -0.32 11.24
N ALA A 106 0.94 -1.25 10.52
CA ALA A 106 1.23 -1.07 9.10
C ALA A 106 -0.06 -0.91 8.26
N LEU A 107 -1.08 -1.73 8.53
CA LEU A 107 -2.38 -1.64 7.86
C LEU A 107 -3.08 -0.31 8.17
N ALA A 108 -3.14 0.09 9.43
CA ALA A 108 -3.74 1.36 9.85
C ALA A 108 -3.00 2.58 9.27
N ALA A 109 -1.67 2.52 9.22
CA ALA A 109 -0.83 3.53 8.56
C ALA A 109 -1.11 3.62 7.06
N MET A 110 -1.32 2.48 6.39
CA MET A 110 -1.69 2.45 4.97
C MET A 110 -3.04 3.14 4.73
N PHE A 111 -4.10 2.72 5.42
CA PHE A 111 -5.44 3.31 5.20
C PHE A 111 -5.51 4.80 5.58
N SER A 112 -4.87 5.20 6.69
CA SER A 112 -4.80 6.62 7.06
C SER A 112 -3.94 7.45 6.11
N GLY A 113 -2.84 6.90 5.60
CA GLY A 113 -2.01 7.50 4.57
C GLY A 113 -2.77 7.70 3.26
N LEU A 114 -3.51 6.68 2.80
CA LEU A 114 -4.37 6.75 1.63
C LEU A 114 -5.46 7.82 1.77
N LEU A 115 -6.12 7.90 2.92
CA LEU A 115 -7.10 8.96 3.21
C LEU A 115 -6.44 10.34 3.13
N ALA A 116 -5.29 10.51 3.80
CA ALA A 116 -4.58 11.79 3.82
C ALA A 116 -4.13 12.21 2.41
N MET A 117 -3.56 11.30 1.62
CA MET A 117 -3.16 11.55 0.24
C MET A 117 -4.37 11.88 -0.63
N THR A 118 -5.47 11.14 -0.52
CA THR A 118 -6.69 11.39 -1.30
C THR A 118 -7.25 12.78 -1.05
N VAL A 119 -7.27 13.24 0.21
CA VAL A 119 -7.78 14.57 0.56
C VAL A 119 -6.83 15.68 0.11
N ILE A 120 -5.52 15.48 0.23
CA ILE A 120 -4.50 16.46 -0.23
C ILE A 120 -4.53 16.57 -1.75
N ASP A 121 -4.53 15.44 -2.43
CA ASP A 121 -4.49 15.36 -3.88
C ASP A 121 -5.75 15.94 -4.51
N ALA A 122 -6.94 15.63 -3.98
CA ALA A 122 -8.20 16.22 -4.42
C ALA A 122 -8.27 17.76 -4.28
N ARG A 123 -7.32 18.38 -3.56
CA ARG A 123 -7.23 19.84 -3.36
C ARG A 123 -6.10 20.49 -4.12
N THR A 124 -4.96 19.82 -4.16
CA THR A 124 -3.69 20.40 -4.61
C THR A 124 -3.17 19.78 -5.90
N TYR A 125 -3.80 18.70 -6.39
CA TYR A 125 -3.33 17.91 -7.53
C TYR A 125 -1.88 17.42 -7.39
N THR A 126 -1.41 17.30 -6.15
CA THR A 126 -0.06 16.87 -5.82
C THR A 126 -0.10 15.87 -4.68
N ILE A 127 0.67 14.79 -4.82
CA ILE A 127 0.87 13.81 -3.76
C ILE A 127 2.20 14.11 -3.07
N PRO A 128 2.18 14.48 -1.78
CA PRO A 128 3.41 14.72 -1.05
C PRO A 128 4.11 13.39 -0.73
N ILE A 129 5.35 13.26 -1.22
CA ILE A 129 6.17 12.04 -1.09
C ILE A 129 6.44 11.61 0.36
N GLN A 130 6.33 12.53 1.32
CA GLN A 130 6.52 12.25 2.74
C GLN A 130 5.52 11.21 3.28
N ILE A 131 4.29 11.16 2.74
CA ILE A 131 3.27 10.22 3.21
C ILE A 131 3.56 8.79 2.74
N PRO A 132 3.78 8.51 1.43
CA PRO A 132 4.21 7.19 0.98
C PRO A 132 5.49 6.69 1.63
N VAL A 133 6.47 7.58 1.85
CA VAL A 133 7.72 7.22 2.53
C VAL A 133 7.45 6.81 3.97
N ALA A 134 6.62 7.56 4.70
CA ALA A 134 6.25 7.19 6.06
C ALA A 134 5.53 5.83 6.11
N MET A 135 4.59 5.58 5.18
CA MET A 135 3.92 4.27 5.07
C MET A 135 4.92 3.13 4.83
N THR A 136 5.86 3.33 3.90
CA THR A 136 6.89 2.34 3.56
C THR A 136 7.80 2.05 4.75
N LEU A 137 8.20 3.09 5.49
CA LEU A 137 9.02 2.93 6.71
C LEU A 137 8.28 2.18 7.80
N VAL A 138 6.99 2.48 8.01
CA VAL A 138 6.15 1.75 8.98
C VAL A 138 6.03 0.29 8.57
N ALA A 139 5.80 0.01 7.29
CA ALA A 139 5.74 -1.36 6.76
C ALA A 139 7.06 -2.10 6.96
N LEU A 140 8.20 -1.47 6.66
CA LEU A 140 9.53 -2.07 6.83
C LEU A 140 9.82 -2.37 8.30
N VAL A 141 9.60 -1.41 9.20
CA VAL A 141 9.79 -1.59 10.65
C VAL A 141 8.91 -2.73 11.16
N ALA A 142 7.65 -2.74 10.77
CA ALA A 142 6.73 -3.78 11.19
C ALA A 142 7.12 -5.16 10.60
N SER A 143 7.61 -5.23 9.35
CA SER A 143 8.11 -6.48 8.74
C SER A 143 9.34 -7.05 9.44
N VAL A 144 10.13 -6.22 10.13
CA VAL A 144 11.26 -6.65 10.97
C VAL A 144 10.77 -7.13 12.33
N ILE A 145 9.84 -6.42 12.96
CA ILE A 145 9.38 -6.73 14.33
C ILE A 145 8.46 -7.94 14.37
N GLN A 146 7.52 -8.04 13.43
CA GLN A 146 6.49 -9.08 13.42
C GLN A 146 7.03 -10.53 13.45
N PRO A 147 8.06 -10.93 12.67
CA PRO A 147 8.62 -12.28 12.74
C PRO A 147 9.41 -12.56 14.02
N LEU A 148 9.77 -11.54 14.80
CA LEU A 148 10.43 -11.72 16.10
C LEU A 148 9.43 -12.06 17.22
N ILE A 149 8.13 -11.87 16.97
CA ILE A 149 7.06 -12.18 17.91
C ILE A 149 6.54 -13.60 17.61
N GLN A 150 6.64 -14.50 18.60
CA GLN A 150 6.13 -15.86 18.45
C GLN A 150 4.59 -15.87 18.34
N LEU A 151 4.09 -16.43 17.24
CA LEU A 151 2.66 -16.64 16.98
C LEU A 151 2.20 -17.97 17.58
N ARG A 152 0.93 -18.09 17.98
CA ARG A 152 0.44 -19.28 18.71
C ARG A 152 0.15 -20.48 17.80
N PHE A 153 -0.32 -20.22 16.58
CA PHE A 153 -0.93 -21.26 15.74
C PHE A 153 -0.41 -21.26 14.30
N THR A 154 0.47 -20.33 13.95
CA THR A 154 0.99 -20.13 12.59
C THR A 154 2.45 -19.67 12.63
N PRO A 155 3.39 -20.53 13.10
CA PRO A 155 4.79 -20.13 13.29
C PRO A 155 5.50 -19.75 11.98
N HIS A 156 5.01 -20.23 10.84
CA HIS A 156 5.59 -19.97 9.51
C HIS A 156 4.84 -18.89 8.70
N GLN A 157 3.78 -18.29 9.24
CA GLN A 157 3.06 -17.20 8.58
C GLN A 157 3.01 -15.98 9.50
N THR A 158 3.83 -14.97 9.19
CA THR A 158 3.99 -13.79 10.04
C THR A 158 3.23 -12.57 9.54
N TRP A 159 2.75 -12.58 8.31
CA TRP A 159 2.19 -11.40 7.68
C TRP A 159 0.95 -11.71 6.85
N MET A 160 0.24 -10.66 6.45
CA MET A 160 -0.89 -10.73 5.52
C MET A 160 -0.50 -10.88 4.04
N MET A 161 0.80 -10.97 3.75
CA MET A 161 1.36 -11.04 2.40
C MET A 161 2.06 -12.40 2.22
N PRO A 162 2.11 -12.92 0.97
CA PRO A 162 2.86 -14.13 0.70
C PRO A 162 4.34 -13.94 1.05
N LEU A 163 4.89 -14.94 1.74
CA LEU A 163 6.30 -14.95 2.11
C LEU A 163 7.15 -15.35 0.91
N ALA A 164 8.28 -14.67 0.74
CA ALA A 164 9.18 -14.86 -0.38
C ALA A 164 10.15 -16.02 -0.12
N ASP A 165 10.19 -16.97 -1.05
CA ASP A 165 11.25 -17.99 -1.11
C ASP A 165 12.60 -17.37 -1.47
N TRP A 166 13.69 -18.16 -1.46
CA TRP A 166 15.01 -17.61 -1.77
C TRP A 166 15.09 -16.98 -3.17
N THR A 167 14.37 -17.52 -4.14
CA THR A 167 14.27 -16.97 -5.50
C THR A 167 13.81 -15.50 -5.48
N TRP A 168 12.72 -15.23 -4.76
CA TRP A 168 12.13 -13.89 -4.68
C TRP A 168 12.81 -13.02 -3.64
N SER A 169 13.41 -13.63 -2.61
CA SER A 169 14.25 -12.94 -1.63
C SER A 169 15.53 -12.43 -2.28
N GLY A 170 16.21 -13.25 -3.07
CA GLY A 170 17.34 -12.85 -3.89
C GLY A 170 16.98 -11.72 -4.84
N ALA A 171 15.86 -11.85 -5.57
CA ALA A 171 15.38 -10.81 -6.48
C ALA A 171 15.12 -9.47 -5.78
N SER A 172 14.46 -9.49 -4.62
CA SER A 172 14.17 -8.27 -3.85
C SER A 172 15.42 -7.62 -3.26
N ILE A 173 16.36 -8.42 -2.72
CA ILE A 173 17.65 -7.94 -2.21
C ILE A 173 18.45 -7.30 -3.34
N GLY A 174 18.59 -8.00 -4.47
CA GLY A 174 19.34 -7.51 -5.62
C GLY A 174 18.71 -6.26 -6.23
N GLY A 175 17.37 -6.24 -6.39
CA GLY A 175 16.65 -5.07 -6.87
C GLY A 175 16.81 -3.86 -5.94
N PHE A 176 16.68 -4.06 -4.63
CA PHE A 176 16.85 -2.98 -3.66
C PHE A 176 18.30 -2.48 -3.58
N ALA A 177 19.29 -3.37 -3.68
CA ALA A 177 20.70 -2.98 -3.82
C ALA A 177 20.93 -2.13 -5.07
N GLY A 178 20.26 -2.46 -6.17
CA GLY A 178 20.24 -1.64 -7.39
C GLY A 178 19.64 -0.25 -7.17
N VAL A 179 18.52 -0.12 -6.44
CA VAL A 179 17.94 1.19 -6.07
C VAL A 179 18.92 2.02 -5.23
N LEU A 180 19.58 1.40 -4.26
CA LEU A 180 20.59 2.07 -3.43
C LEU A 180 21.78 2.54 -4.27
N LEU A 181 22.27 1.69 -5.19
CA LEU A 181 23.34 2.04 -6.11
C LEU A 181 22.92 3.20 -7.02
N SER A 182 21.74 3.15 -7.64
CA SER A 182 21.23 4.24 -8.49
C SER A 182 21.08 5.55 -7.71
N THR A 183 20.60 5.47 -6.46
CA THR A 183 20.48 6.65 -5.57
C THR A 183 21.85 7.21 -5.20
N PHE A 184 22.83 6.35 -4.97
CA PHE A 184 24.21 6.75 -4.73
C PHE A 184 24.82 7.42 -5.97
N LEU A 185 24.62 6.86 -7.17
CA LEU A 185 25.06 7.42 -8.45
C LEU A 185 24.44 8.79 -8.75
N LEU A 186 23.17 9.01 -8.38
CA LEU A 186 22.55 10.34 -8.40
C LEU A 186 23.27 11.32 -7.45
N ARG A 187 23.59 10.88 -6.23
CA ARG A 187 24.19 11.75 -5.20
C ARG A 187 25.61 12.20 -5.56
N ILE A 188 26.38 11.36 -6.25
CA ILE A 188 27.72 11.73 -6.75
C ILE A 188 27.68 12.51 -8.08
N GLY A 189 26.49 12.76 -8.64
CA GLY A 189 26.31 13.55 -9.86
C GLY A 189 26.58 12.80 -11.17
N VAL A 190 26.74 11.46 -11.14
CA VAL A 190 26.85 10.64 -12.36
C VAL A 190 25.52 10.64 -13.11
N PHE A 191 24.41 10.57 -12.37
CA PHE A 191 23.07 10.73 -12.92
C PHE A 191 22.54 12.13 -12.62
N THR A 192 21.78 12.69 -13.57
CA THR A 192 21.08 13.96 -13.40
C THR A 192 19.62 13.71 -13.01
N TYR A 193 19.09 14.52 -12.10
CA TYR A 193 17.66 14.48 -11.76
C TYR A 193 16.79 14.73 -13.00
N SER A 194 15.78 13.88 -13.16
CA SER A 194 14.69 14.05 -14.12
C SER A 194 13.99 15.40 -13.86
N PHE A 195 13.66 16.14 -14.92
CA PHE A 195 12.96 17.44 -14.85
C PHE A 195 13.71 18.56 -14.10
N SER A 196 15.04 18.47 -13.98
CA SER A 196 15.86 19.49 -13.30
C SER A 196 15.80 20.90 -13.91
N ASP A 197 15.34 21.04 -15.16
CA ASP A 197 15.18 22.30 -15.88
C ASP A 197 13.73 22.72 -16.10
N TYR A 198 12.76 22.05 -15.44
CA TYR A 198 11.33 22.29 -15.61
C TYR A 198 10.91 23.74 -15.35
N GLU A 199 11.47 24.38 -14.31
CA GLU A 199 11.19 25.78 -13.96
C GLU A 199 11.49 26.77 -15.09
N LYS A 200 12.41 26.44 -16.01
CA LYS A 200 12.73 27.30 -17.17
C LYS A 200 11.62 27.34 -18.22
N TYR A 201 10.69 26.38 -18.18
CA TYR A 201 9.61 26.23 -19.15
C TYR A 201 8.23 26.61 -18.58
N ILE A 202 8.13 26.91 -17.29
CA ILE A 202 6.92 27.48 -16.69
C ILE A 202 6.81 28.93 -17.15
N LYS A 203 5.78 29.25 -17.96
CA LYS A 203 5.42 30.64 -18.26
C LYS A 203 4.44 31.12 -17.19
N ASP A 204 4.65 32.32 -16.65
CA ASP A 204 3.82 32.89 -15.58
C ASP A 204 2.31 32.95 -15.90
N ASP A 205 1.96 32.96 -17.19
CA ASP A 205 0.57 33.02 -17.67
C ASP A 205 -0.09 31.65 -17.95
N GLU A 206 0.68 30.53 -17.94
CA GLU A 206 0.18 29.17 -18.18
C GLU A 206 0.78 28.19 -17.15
N PRO A 207 0.09 27.93 -16.01
CA PRO A 207 0.60 27.05 -14.96
C PRO A 207 0.72 25.57 -15.37
N LEU A 208 0.27 25.19 -16.57
CA LEU A 208 0.29 23.84 -17.14
C LEU A 208 1.05 23.77 -18.48
N ALA A 209 2.04 24.66 -18.69
CA ALA A 209 2.87 24.63 -19.90
C ALA A 209 3.46 23.22 -20.13
N GLU A 210 3.16 22.63 -21.30
CA GLU A 210 3.60 21.27 -21.64
C GLU A 210 5.12 21.22 -21.80
N TYR A 211 5.79 20.36 -21.02
CA TYR A 211 7.24 20.21 -21.07
C TYR A 211 7.67 19.52 -22.38
N PRO A 212 8.46 20.18 -23.26
CA PRO A 212 8.69 19.74 -24.63
C PRO A 212 9.65 18.55 -24.75
N HIS A 213 10.41 18.23 -23.70
CA HIS A 213 11.48 17.23 -23.72
C HIS A 213 11.19 15.96 -22.92
N ALA A 214 9.91 15.59 -22.76
CA ALA A 214 9.50 14.43 -21.95
C ALA A 214 10.25 13.13 -22.31
N ARG A 215 10.50 12.85 -23.61
CA ARG A 215 11.22 11.64 -24.05
C ARG A 215 12.67 11.57 -23.53
N ARG A 216 13.36 12.71 -23.44
CA ARG A 216 14.73 12.77 -22.91
C ARG A 216 14.75 12.43 -21.43
N GLU A 217 13.78 12.96 -20.68
CA GLU A 217 13.64 12.69 -19.25
C GLU A 217 13.30 11.22 -18.98
N MET A 218 12.46 10.61 -19.82
CA MET A 218 12.18 9.17 -19.70
C MET A 218 13.40 8.28 -19.92
N LEU A 219 14.31 8.66 -20.83
CA LEU A 219 15.58 7.93 -20.99
C LEU A 219 16.48 8.04 -19.75
N ARG A 220 16.47 9.19 -19.05
CA ARG A 220 17.17 9.36 -17.77
C ARG A 220 16.56 8.50 -16.67
N GLU A 221 15.23 8.43 -16.59
CA GLU A 221 14.53 7.55 -15.65
C GLU A 221 14.82 6.07 -15.94
N LEU A 222 14.86 5.66 -17.22
CA LEU A 222 15.23 4.30 -17.62
C LEU A 222 16.68 3.96 -17.22
N LEU A 223 17.62 4.90 -17.44
CA LEU A 223 19.01 4.74 -17.02
C LEU A 223 19.12 4.60 -15.49
N PHE A 224 18.33 5.37 -14.74
CA PHE A 224 18.25 5.25 -13.29
C PHE A 224 17.75 3.88 -12.83
N LEU A 225 16.80 3.26 -13.56
CA LEU A 225 16.25 1.94 -13.23
C LEU A 225 17.14 0.76 -13.63
N LEU A 226 18.15 0.97 -14.49
CA LEU A 226 18.98 -0.12 -15.01
C LEU A 226 19.68 -0.92 -13.90
N PRO A 227 20.36 -0.32 -12.90
CA PRO A 227 20.94 -1.08 -11.80
C PRO A 227 19.91 -1.87 -10.98
N THR A 228 18.70 -1.34 -10.80
CA THR A 228 17.59 -2.03 -10.14
C THR A 228 17.15 -3.27 -10.91
N ILE A 229 16.97 -3.16 -12.23
CA ILE A 229 16.55 -4.28 -13.07
C ILE A 229 17.64 -5.36 -13.12
N VAL A 230 18.90 -4.96 -13.33
CA VAL A 230 20.04 -5.89 -13.34
C VAL A 230 20.19 -6.58 -11.99
N GLY A 231 20.15 -5.82 -10.90
CA GLY A 231 20.21 -6.36 -9.55
C GLY A 231 19.07 -7.34 -9.27
N PHE A 232 17.84 -7.02 -9.69
CA PHE A 232 16.68 -7.89 -9.52
C PHE A 232 16.86 -9.23 -10.26
N VAL A 233 17.31 -9.20 -11.52
CA VAL A 233 17.53 -10.42 -12.33
C VAL A 233 18.68 -11.26 -11.78
N VAL A 234 19.82 -10.63 -11.45
CA VAL A 234 20.97 -11.34 -10.85
C VAL A 234 20.59 -11.97 -9.52
N GLY A 235 19.88 -11.22 -8.67
CA GLY A 235 19.38 -11.73 -7.39
C GLY A 235 18.40 -12.90 -7.55
N TRP A 236 17.50 -12.82 -8.52
CA TRP A 236 16.57 -13.91 -8.86
C TRP A 236 17.32 -15.17 -9.28
N MET A 237 18.34 -15.03 -10.14
CA MET A 237 19.18 -16.15 -10.60
C MET A 237 19.97 -16.80 -9.46
N LEU A 238 20.53 -15.99 -8.54
CA LEU A 238 21.31 -16.50 -7.41
C LEU A 238 20.44 -17.20 -6.35
N GLY A 239 19.19 -16.79 -6.20
CA GLY A 239 18.24 -17.39 -5.25
C GLY A 239 17.48 -18.61 -5.79
N TYR A 240 17.58 -18.89 -7.08
CA TYR A 240 16.79 -19.91 -7.76
C TYR A 240 16.98 -21.30 -7.13
N GLU A 241 15.88 -21.94 -6.71
CA GLU A 241 15.81 -23.31 -6.16
C GLU A 241 16.63 -23.58 -4.87
N THR A 242 17.04 -22.54 -4.14
CA THR A 242 17.82 -22.71 -2.88
C THR A 242 16.96 -22.98 -1.62
N GLY A 243 15.66 -23.22 -1.77
CA GLY A 243 14.73 -23.50 -0.67
C GLY A 243 14.17 -22.25 0.01
N THR A 244 14.02 -22.28 1.34
CA THR A 244 13.37 -21.22 2.11
C THR A 244 14.34 -20.44 3.01
N PRO A 245 14.29 -19.10 3.02
CA PRO A 245 15.10 -18.29 3.93
C PRO A 245 14.61 -18.39 5.39
N PRO A 246 15.40 -17.91 6.37
CA PRO A 246 14.88 -17.64 7.70
C PRO A 246 13.70 -16.66 7.65
N LEU A 247 12.74 -16.81 8.57
CA LEU A 247 11.47 -16.06 8.58
C LEU A 247 11.64 -14.53 8.57
N LEU A 248 12.67 -14.02 9.25
CA LEU A 248 13.01 -12.60 9.22
C LEU A 248 13.36 -12.13 7.79
N VAL A 249 14.17 -12.92 7.08
CA VAL A 249 14.58 -12.63 5.71
C VAL A 249 13.36 -12.69 4.80
N GLN A 250 12.50 -13.70 4.92
CA GLN A 250 11.26 -13.81 4.14
C GLN A 250 10.36 -12.58 4.31
N SER A 251 10.12 -12.17 5.55
CA SER A 251 9.23 -11.04 5.89
C SER A 251 9.72 -9.71 5.31
N VAL A 252 11.00 -9.40 5.52
CA VAL A 252 11.62 -8.17 5.00
C VAL A 252 11.68 -8.21 3.48
N CYS A 253 12.08 -9.33 2.90
CA CYS A 253 12.17 -9.48 1.45
C CYS A 253 10.80 -9.39 0.77
N SER A 254 9.74 -9.94 1.36
CA SER A 254 8.38 -9.77 0.83
C SER A 254 7.91 -8.32 0.84
N CYS A 255 8.24 -7.56 1.88
CA CYS A 255 7.98 -6.11 1.95
C CYS A 255 8.72 -5.37 0.82
N LEU A 256 10.02 -5.63 0.66
CA LEU A 256 10.83 -5.03 -0.41
C LEU A 256 10.37 -5.45 -1.81
N LEU A 257 9.99 -6.71 -1.99
CA LEU A 257 9.45 -7.25 -3.24
C LEU A 257 8.15 -6.54 -3.61
N GLY A 258 7.24 -6.39 -2.64
CA GLY A 258 5.99 -5.64 -2.81
C GLY A 258 6.24 -4.19 -3.22
N TYR A 259 7.18 -3.51 -2.56
CA TYR A 259 7.61 -2.16 -2.93
C TYR A 259 8.15 -2.07 -4.37
N LEU A 260 9.05 -2.98 -4.74
CA LEU A 260 9.71 -2.99 -6.05
C LEU A 260 8.74 -3.33 -7.19
N ILE A 261 7.89 -4.35 -7.03
CA ILE A 261 6.93 -4.76 -8.06
C ILE A 261 5.85 -3.68 -8.24
N ALA A 262 5.30 -3.17 -7.15
CA ALA A 262 4.23 -2.17 -7.21
C ALA A 262 4.73 -0.83 -7.76
N GLY A 263 5.90 -0.35 -7.29
CA GLY A 263 6.54 0.84 -7.82
C GLY A 263 6.99 0.65 -9.27
N GLY A 264 7.64 -0.48 -9.57
CA GLY A 264 8.13 -0.82 -10.90
C GLY A 264 7.03 -0.91 -11.95
N LEU A 265 5.86 -1.46 -11.61
CA LEU A 265 4.70 -1.53 -12.49
C LEU A 265 4.24 -0.13 -12.95
N VAL A 266 4.01 0.77 -12.00
CA VAL A 266 3.54 2.13 -12.29
C VAL A 266 4.62 2.93 -12.99
N TRP A 267 5.87 2.77 -12.57
CA TRP A 267 7.00 3.48 -13.19
C TRP A 267 7.21 3.02 -14.64
N ALA A 268 7.06 1.73 -14.93
CA ALA A 268 7.11 1.21 -16.29
C ALA A 268 6.02 1.86 -17.17
N VAL A 269 4.77 1.92 -16.68
CA VAL A 269 3.68 2.57 -17.43
C VAL A 269 3.93 4.07 -17.60
N ARG A 270 4.46 4.75 -16.59
CA ARG A 270 4.90 6.16 -16.70
C ARG A 270 5.92 6.32 -17.83
N ILE A 271 6.95 5.48 -17.88
CA ILE A 271 8.00 5.55 -18.90
C ILE A 271 7.44 5.27 -20.30
N PHE A 272 6.80 4.11 -20.49
CA PHE A 272 6.29 3.72 -21.80
C PHE A 272 5.17 4.62 -22.30
N GLY A 273 4.25 5.03 -21.41
CA GLY A 273 3.20 5.99 -21.72
C GLY A 273 3.77 7.33 -22.14
N SER A 274 4.75 7.86 -21.39
CA SER A 274 5.33 9.17 -21.71
C SER A 274 6.17 9.15 -22.98
N LEU A 275 6.82 8.02 -23.29
CA LEU A 275 7.51 7.82 -24.57
C LEU A 275 6.53 7.80 -25.76
N ALA A 276 5.39 7.11 -25.61
CA ALA A 276 4.37 6.97 -26.65
C ALA A 276 3.64 8.29 -26.92
N PHE A 277 3.15 8.97 -25.88
CA PHE A 277 2.37 10.21 -26.01
C PHE A 277 3.23 11.46 -26.19
N GLY A 278 4.53 11.39 -25.88
CA GLY A 278 5.44 12.54 -25.94
C GLY A 278 5.17 13.60 -24.86
N LYS A 279 4.31 13.29 -23.89
CA LYS A 279 3.92 14.12 -22.74
C LYS A 279 3.97 13.26 -21.49
N GLU A 280 4.14 13.87 -20.32
CA GLU A 280 4.17 13.12 -19.06
C GLU A 280 2.83 12.42 -18.82
N ALA A 281 2.83 11.09 -18.82
CA ALA A 281 1.60 10.29 -18.77
C ALA A 281 1.02 10.18 -17.36
N MET A 282 1.87 10.22 -16.33
CA MET A 282 1.49 9.90 -14.96
C MET A 282 2.52 10.45 -13.97
N GLY A 283 2.08 10.96 -12.82
CA GLY A 283 2.96 11.61 -11.83
C GLY A 283 3.80 10.63 -11.00
N LEU A 284 5.01 11.05 -10.60
CA LEU A 284 5.90 10.24 -9.75
C LEU A 284 5.29 9.95 -8.37
N GLY A 285 4.39 10.80 -7.88
CA GLY A 285 3.66 10.58 -6.63
C GLY A 285 2.83 9.29 -6.62
N ASP A 286 2.24 8.92 -7.76
CA ASP A 286 1.45 7.69 -7.89
C ASP A 286 2.32 6.43 -7.83
N VAL A 287 3.54 6.51 -8.36
CA VAL A 287 4.55 5.43 -8.28
C VAL A 287 4.87 5.13 -6.83
N HIS A 288 5.17 6.16 -6.04
CA HIS A 288 5.49 6.00 -4.62
C HIS A 288 4.28 5.58 -3.79
N LEU A 289 3.08 6.07 -4.12
CA LEU A 289 1.84 5.65 -3.46
C LEU A 289 1.64 4.15 -3.61
N LEU A 290 1.69 3.61 -4.84
CA LEU A 290 1.47 2.18 -5.05
C LEU A 290 2.63 1.35 -4.51
N ALA A 291 3.87 1.82 -4.60
CA ALA A 291 5.02 1.18 -3.97
C ALA A 291 4.84 1.03 -2.44
N ALA A 292 4.36 2.08 -1.77
CA ALA A 292 4.08 2.06 -0.34
C ALA A 292 2.93 1.10 0.02
N VAL A 293 1.89 1.04 -0.82
CA VAL A 293 0.80 0.04 -0.68
C VAL A 293 1.37 -1.37 -0.82
N GLY A 294 2.18 -1.63 -1.85
CA GLY A 294 2.80 -2.93 -2.07
C GLY A 294 3.73 -3.37 -0.94
N ALA A 295 4.45 -2.44 -0.31
CA ALA A 295 5.25 -2.74 0.88
C ALA A 295 4.41 -3.28 2.06
N VAL A 296 3.14 -2.87 2.15
CA VAL A 296 2.24 -3.25 3.24
C VAL A 296 1.54 -4.58 2.94
N ILE A 297 0.90 -4.70 1.76
CA ILE A 297 0.01 -5.84 1.44
C ILE A 297 0.67 -6.92 0.56
N GLY A 298 1.88 -6.67 0.05
CA GLY A 298 2.62 -7.61 -0.81
C GLY A 298 2.62 -7.22 -2.28
N TRP A 299 3.15 -8.09 -3.13
CA TRP A 299 3.41 -7.80 -4.54
C TRP A 299 2.23 -8.03 -5.48
N PHE A 300 1.34 -8.97 -5.13
CA PHE A 300 0.28 -9.40 -6.04
C PHE A 300 -0.91 -8.44 -6.06
N ASP A 301 -1.40 -8.01 -4.90
CA ASP A 301 -2.56 -7.12 -4.82
C ASP A 301 -2.37 -5.77 -5.52
N PRO A 302 -1.20 -5.10 -5.44
CA PRO A 302 -0.95 -3.86 -6.18
C PRO A 302 -1.12 -3.99 -7.69
N ILE A 303 -0.85 -5.17 -8.26
CA ILE A 303 -1.08 -5.44 -9.68
C ILE A 303 -2.58 -5.35 -9.97
N LEU A 304 -3.42 -6.00 -9.15
CA LEU A 304 -4.87 -5.92 -9.28
C LEU A 304 -5.39 -4.50 -9.06
N ILE A 305 -4.87 -3.79 -8.05
CA ILE A 305 -5.22 -2.40 -7.74
C ILE A 305 -4.96 -1.51 -8.96
N PHE A 306 -3.81 -1.67 -9.60
CA PHE A 306 -3.44 -0.89 -10.79
C PHE A 306 -4.43 -1.09 -11.94
N PHE A 307 -4.87 -2.33 -12.20
CA PHE A 307 -5.85 -2.61 -13.25
C PHE A 307 -7.30 -2.25 -12.88
N ILE A 308 -7.66 -2.26 -11.59
CA ILE A 308 -8.99 -1.87 -11.12
C ILE A 308 -9.15 -0.34 -11.06
N ALA A 309 -8.08 0.40 -10.79
CA ALA A 309 -8.12 1.86 -10.64
C ALA A 309 -8.75 2.61 -11.83
N PRO A 310 -8.42 2.31 -13.11
CA PRO A 310 -9.05 2.95 -14.27
C PRO A 310 -10.57 2.82 -14.30
N PHE A 311 -11.14 1.69 -13.85
CA PHE A 311 -12.59 1.51 -13.82
C PHE A 311 -13.27 2.49 -12.86
N SER A 312 -12.66 2.73 -11.69
CA SER A 312 -13.14 3.76 -10.76
C SER A 312 -13.06 5.17 -11.38
N GLY A 313 -11.99 5.45 -12.14
CA GLY A 313 -11.81 6.68 -12.89
C GLY A 313 -12.86 6.89 -13.97
N LEU A 314 -13.17 5.84 -14.73
CA LEU A 314 -14.20 5.85 -15.78
C LEU A 314 -15.60 6.09 -15.21
N ILE A 315 -15.95 5.45 -14.08
CA ILE A 315 -17.21 5.70 -13.39
C ILE A 315 -17.31 7.17 -12.98
N TRP A 316 -16.25 7.73 -12.39
CA TRP A 316 -16.21 9.14 -12.00
C TRP A 316 -16.26 10.09 -13.20
N ALA A 317 -15.57 9.77 -14.30
CA ALA A 317 -15.64 10.51 -15.55
C ALA A 317 -17.06 10.51 -16.13
N GLY A 318 -17.77 9.38 -16.06
CA GLY A 318 -19.17 9.27 -16.44
C GLY A 318 -20.09 10.14 -15.58
N VAL A 319 -19.96 10.05 -14.25
CA VAL A 319 -20.73 10.87 -13.29
C VAL A 319 -20.46 12.35 -13.50
N SER A 320 -19.19 12.75 -13.65
CA SER A 320 -18.81 14.14 -13.88
C SER A 320 -19.28 14.67 -15.24
N ALA A 321 -19.32 13.84 -16.28
CA ALA A 321 -19.92 14.21 -17.57
C ALA A 321 -21.43 14.45 -17.46
N ILE A 322 -22.15 13.65 -16.68
CA ILE A 322 -23.58 13.85 -16.40
C ILE A 322 -23.80 15.16 -15.61
N LEU A 323 -23.00 15.39 -14.57
CA LEU A 323 -23.06 16.62 -13.77
C LEU A 323 -22.66 17.87 -14.59
N ALA A 324 -21.76 17.72 -15.56
CA ALA A 324 -21.37 18.79 -16.46
C ALA A 324 -22.50 19.19 -17.42
N LYS A 325 -23.30 18.21 -17.88
CA LYS A 325 -24.55 18.49 -18.61
C LYS A 325 -25.57 19.26 -17.76
N MET A 326 -25.44 19.22 -16.43
CA MET A 326 -26.24 20.00 -15.48
C MET A 326 -25.59 21.35 -15.08
N GLY A 327 -24.58 21.83 -15.84
CA GLY A 327 -24.00 23.16 -15.69
C GLY A 327 -22.80 23.27 -14.74
N LYS A 328 -22.21 22.16 -14.26
CA LYS A 328 -20.97 22.18 -13.45
C LYS A 328 -19.71 22.11 -14.33
N LYS A 329 -18.68 22.90 -13.99
CA LYS A 329 -17.37 22.85 -14.67
C LYS A 329 -16.72 21.47 -14.51
N ARG A 330 -16.17 20.93 -15.61
CA ARG A 330 -15.27 19.76 -15.56
C ARG A 330 -14.01 20.14 -14.78
N ARG A 331 -13.63 19.30 -13.82
CA ARG A 331 -12.33 19.37 -13.13
C ARG A 331 -11.46 18.26 -13.69
N GLU A 332 -10.17 18.54 -13.85
CA GLU A 332 -9.18 17.51 -14.15
C GLU A 332 -9.20 16.45 -13.04
N ILE A 333 -9.01 15.19 -13.42
CA ILE A 333 -9.17 14.05 -12.53
C ILE A 333 -7.77 13.55 -12.18
N PRO A 334 -7.28 13.77 -10.95
CA PRO A 334 -6.01 13.20 -10.55
C PRO A 334 -6.15 11.69 -10.33
N TYR A 335 -5.10 10.94 -10.64
CA TYR A 335 -5.14 9.48 -10.67
C TYR A 335 -4.96 8.84 -9.27
N GLY A 336 -4.22 9.49 -8.37
CA GLY A 336 -3.96 9.00 -7.00
C GLY A 336 -5.21 8.59 -6.20
N PRO A 337 -6.29 9.38 -6.16
CA PRO A 337 -7.55 9.03 -5.50
C PRO A 337 -8.17 7.74 -6.03
N HIS A 338 -8.03 7.48 -7.34
CA HIS A 338 -8.52 6.26 -7.96
C HIS A 338 -7.69 5.03 -7.56
N LEU A 339 -6.36 5.18 -7.44
CA LEU A 339 -5.50 4.13 -6.86
C LEU A 339 -5.84 3.87 -5.39
N ALA A 340 -6.10 4.92 -4.61
CA ALA A 340 -6.50 4.78 -3.21
C ALA A 340 -7.84 4.06 -3.07
N ILE A 341 -8.85 4.45 -3.86
CA ILE A 341 -10.17 3.78 -3.88
C ILE A 341 -10.03 2.32 -4.32
N ALA A 342 -9.25 2.05 -5.38
CA ALA A 342 -9.00 0.67 -5.82
C ALA A 342 -8.30 -0.16 -4.75
N THR A 343 -7.36 0.43 -3.99
CA THR A 343 -6.72 -0.24 -2.84
C THR A 343 -7.74 -0.64 -1.79
N VAL A 344 -8.63 0.28 -1.41
CA VAL A 344 -9.70 0.00 -0.45
C VAL A 344 -10.63 -1.10 -0.97
N ILE A 345 -11.00 -1.06 -2.25
CA ILE A 345 -11.87 -2.07 -2.87
C ILE A 345 -11.19 -3.43 -2.87
N VAL A 346 -9.95 -3.55 -3.37
CA VAL A 346 -9.24 -4.84 -3.44
C VAL A 346 -9.07 -5.44 -2.05
N VAL A 347 -8.70 -4.62 -1.06
CA VAL A 347 -8.50 -5.12 0.31
C VAL A 347 -9.81 -5.52 0.98
N LEU A 348 -10.87 -4.70 0.89
CA LEU A 348 -12.13 -4.97 1.59
C LEU A 348 -13.06 -5.95 0.86
N ALA A 349 -12.94 -6.06 -0.46
CA ALA A 349 -13.70 -7.01 -1.27
C ALA A 349 -12.87 -8.26 -1.61
N MET A 350 -11.84 -8.57 -0.82
CA MET A 350 -10.97 -9.72 -1.04
C MET A 350 -11.72 -11.06 -1.28
N PRO A 351 -12.81 -11.39 -0.56
CA PRO A 351 -13.56 -12.61 -0.83
C PRO A 351 -14.19 -12.62 -2.24
N ALA A 352 -14.66 -11.47 -2.72
CA ALA A 352 -15.15 -11.33 -4.09
C ALA A 352 -14.03 -11.38 -5.13
N VAL A 353 -12.86 -10.81 -4.82
CA VAL A 353 -11.66 -10.89 -5.68
C VAL A 353 -11.23 -12.36 -5.84
N GLN A 354 -11.18 -13.12 -4.74
CA GLN A 354 -10.85 -14.54 -4.76
C GLN A 354 -11.89 -15.36 -5.51
N TRP A 355 -13.18 -15.09 -5.29
CA TRP A 355 -14.25 -15.73 -6.05
C TRP A 355 -14.12 -15.47 -7.56
N GLY A 356 -13.88 -14.22 -7.96
CA GLY A 356 -13.65 -13.85 -9.36
C GLY A 356 -12.41 -14.53 -9.95
N TRP A 357 -11.33 -14.60 -9.17
CA TRP A 357 -10.10 -15.31 -9.57
C TRP A 357 -10.37 -16.79 -9.85
N ASN A 358 -11.06 -17.47 -8.93
CA ASN A 358 -11.36 -18.91 -9.07
C ASN A 358 -12.24 -19.21 -10.29
N ILE A 359 -13.09 -18.26 -10.70
CA ILE A 359 -13.88 -18.37 -11.93
C ILE A 359 -13.02 -18.15 -13.18
N MET A 360 -12.15 -17.13 -13.17
CA MET A 360 -11.32 -16.77 -14.32
C MET A 360 -10.19 -17.76 -14.57
N MET A 361 -9.58 -18.28 -13.51
CA MET A 361 -8.46 -19.22 -13.54
C MET A 361 -8.76 -20.45 -12.69
N PRO A 362 -9.62 -21.35 -13.18
CA PRO A 362 -9.92 -22.57 -12.45
C PRO A 362 -8.65 -23.42 -12.27
N GLY A 363 -8.37 -23.82 -11.04
CA GLY A 363 -7.20 -24.64 -10.70
C GLY A 363 -5.90 -23.89 -10.43
N VAL A 364 -5.85 -22.56 -10.63
CA VAL A 364 -4.69 -21.73 -10.24
C VAL A 364 -5.00 -21.05 -8.91
N LEU A 365 -4.27 -21.40 -7.87
CA LEU A 365 -4.43 -20.77 -6.56
C LEU A 365 -3.93 -19.33 -6.61
N MET A 366 -4.73 -18.40 -6.09
CA MET A 366 -4.34 -17.00 -6.00
C MET A 366 -3.08 -16.90 -5.11
N PRO A 367 -2.02 -16.17 -5.51
CA PRO A 367 -0.75 -16.05 -4.77
C PRO A 367 -0.86 -15.44 -3.35
N ARG A 368 -2.07 -15.15 -2.88
CA ARG A 368 -2.41 -14.65 -1.55
C ARG A 368 -3.03 -15.73 -0.64
N ALA A 369 -3.40 -16.90 -1.17
CA ALA A 369 -4.12 -17.97 -0.48
C ALA A 369 -3.27 -18.79 0.52
N GLY A 370 -2.19 -18.20 1.07
CA GLY A 370 -1.37 -18.80 2.12
C GLY A 370 -1.98 -18.72 3.52
N PHE A 371 -3.16 -18.10 3.68
CA PHE A 371 -3.87 -18.12 4.96
C PHE A 371 -4.42 -19.51 5.21
N VAL A 372 -3.93 -20.16 6.27
CA VAL A 372 -4.50 -21.42 6.75
C VAL A 372 -5.98 -21.18 7.08
N GLU A 373 -6.88 -21.79 6.31
CA GLU A 373 -8.28 -21.90 6.68
C GLU A 373 -8.40 -22.77 7.94
N TYR A 374 -8.89 -22.19 9.02
CA TYR A 374 -9.20 -22.83 10.30
C TYR A 374 -10.16 -24.01 10.15
N LYS A 375 -10.94 -24.12 9.06
CA LYS A 375 -11.69 -25.35 8.77
C LYS A 375 -10.78 -26.57 8.69
N LYS A 376 -9.54 -26.42 8.22
CA LYS A 376 -8.51 -27.47 8.27
C LYS A 376 -7.86 -27.60 9.66
N LEU A 377 -7.75 -26.51 10.44
CA LEU A 377 -7.25 -26.56 11.83
C LEU A 377 -8.26 -27.17 12.82
N GLN A 378 -9.57 -27.08 12.58
CA GLN A 378 -10.60 -27.66 13.46
C GLN A 378 -10.57 -29.19 13.45
N THR A 379 -10.28 -29.80 12.29
CA THR A 379 -10.03 -31.23 12.20
C THR A 379 -8.80 -31.65 12.99
N ILE A 380 -7.81 -30.76 13.12
CA ILE A 380 -6.54 -31.00 13.83
C ILE A 380 -6.69 -30.75 15.34
N LEU A 381 -7.40 -29.71 15.76
CA LEU A 381 -7.65 -29.36 17.17
C LEU A 381 -8.64 -30.29 17.88
N LEU A 382 -9.40 -31.10 17.14
CA LEU A 382 -10.18 -32.21 17.71
C LEU A 382 -9.32 -33.45 18.01
N VAL A 383 -8.05 -33.45 17.59
CA VAL A 383 -7.07 -34.54 17.74
C VAL A 383 -5.91 -34.06 18.63
N ASP A 384 -6.20 -33.36 19.72
CA ASP A 384 -5.18 -33.03 20.73
C ASP A 384 -5.01 -34.22 21.71
N ASP A 385 -4.27 -35.23 21.23
CA ASP A 385 -3.36 -36.03 22.06
C ASP A 385 -2.08 -36.44 21.30
N LEU A 386 -1.79 -35.82 20.14
CA LEU A 386 -0.59 -36.14 19.35
C LEU A 386 0.28 -34.90 19.08
N THR A 387 1.44 -34.94 19.73
CA THR A 387 2.70 -34.25 19.50
C THR A 387 2.82 -33.29 18.31
N TYR A 388 3.16 -32.06 18.70
CA TYR A 388 3.36 -30.77 18.04
C TYR A 388 4.26 -30.67 16.78
N GLU A 389 4.62 -31.75 16.07
CA GLU A 389 5.74 -31.70 15.10
C GLU A 389 5.40 -31.89 13.60
N SER A 390 4.15 -32.08 13.18
CA SER A 390 3.90 -32.49 11.78
C SER A 390 2.66 -31.91 11.10
N ILE A 391 2.59 -30.57 10.98
CA ILE A 391 1.60 -29.95 10.07
C ILE A 391 2.34 -29.13 9.01
N PRO A 392 2.56 -29.69 7.80
CA PRO A 392 3.19 -28.95 6.71
C PRO A 392 2.12 -28.08 6.03
N TYR A 393 2.18 -26.77 6.23
CA TYR A 393 1.45 -25.82 5.38
C TYR A 393 2.37 -24.64 5.06
N SER A 394 2.94 -24.71 3.87
CA SER A 394 3.64 -23.63 3.19
C SER A 394 3.30 -23.73 1.71
N MET A 395 2.42 -22.84 1.24
CA MET A 395 2.22 -22.66 -0.19
C MET A 395 3.29 -21.68 -0.66
N TYR A 396 4.42 -22.25 -1.05
CA TYR A 396 5.55 -21.58 -1.68
C TYR A 396 5.16 -21.04 -3.04
N ILE A 397 5.77 -19.93 -3.46
CA ILE A 397 5.63 -19.42 -4.81
C ILE A 397 6.55 -20.27 -5.70
N SER A 398 6.15 -21.51 -5.92
CA SER A 398 6.66 -22.31 -7.04
C SER A 398 5.65 -22.17 -8.19
N PRO A 399 6.08 -21.88 -9.44
CA PRO A 399 5.19 -22.02 -10.58
C PRO A 399 4.64 -23.46 -10.60
N PRO A 400 3.39 -23.68 -11.06
CA PRO A 400 2.89 -25.04 -11.19
C PRO A 400 3.83 -25.79 -12.11
N ALA A 401 4.46 -26.85 -11.60
CA ALA A 401 5.15 -27.81 -12.42
C ALA A 401 4.12 -28.36 -13.42
N VAL A 402 4.18 -27.89 -14.66
CA VAL A 402 3.47 -28.51 -15.77
C VAL A 402 4.18 -29.82 -16.03
N GLY A 403 3.62 -30.92 -15.49
CA GLY A 403 3.99 -32.25 -15.92
C GLY A 403 4.14 -33.28 -14.80
N ASN A 404 3.24 -34.26 -14.90
CA ASN A 404 3.32 -35.64 -14.41
C ASN A 404 2.97 -35.89 -12.94
N GLY A 405 1.86 -36.60 -12.78
CA GLY A 405 1.22 -36.95 -11.52
C GLY A 405 2.11 -37.77 -10.60
N ILE A 406 1.82 -37.63 -9.31
CA ILE A 406 2.35 -38.47 -8.26
C ILE A 406 1.14 -38.94 -7.45
N GLU A 407 1.01 -40.25 -7.37
CA GLU A 407 -0.03 -41.03 -6.73
C GLU A 407 -0.23 -40.67 -5.25
N GLU A 408 -1.48 -40.63 -4.80
CA GLU A 408 -1.85 -40.78 -3.39
C GLU A 408 -1.32 -42.13 -2.89
N GLN A 409 -0.29 -42.11 -2.03
CA GLN A 409 0.03 -43.26 -1.19
C GLN A 409 -0.58 -43.05 0.20
N ASP A 410 -1.69 -43.74 0.44
CA ASP A 410 -2.21 -44.07 1.76
C ASP A 410 -1.14 -44.86 2.53
N VAL A 411 -0.64 -44.31 3.64
CA VAL A 411 0.14 -45.07 4.62
C VAL A 411 -0.63 -45.09 5.93
N PHE A 412 -1.40 -46.17 6.11
CA PHE A 412 -1.84 -46.65 7.41
C PHE A 412 -0.62 -47.07 8.24
N LEU A 413 -0.53 -46.62 9.49
CA LEU A 413 0.43 -47.12 10.47
C LEU A 413 -0.32 -47.92 11.55
N THR A 414 0.07 -49.18 11.72
CA THR A 414 -0.06 -49.97 12.96
C THR A 414 0.84 -49.42 14.05
#